data_AF-A0A814I0F9-F1
#
_entry.id   AF-A0A814I0F9-F1
#
_cell.length_a   1.000
_cell.length_b   1.000
_cell.length_c   1.000
_cell.angle_alpha   90.00
_cell.angle_beta   90.00
_cell.angle_gamma   90.00
#
_symmetry.space_group_name_H-M   'P 1'
#
loop_
_entity.id
_entity.type
_entity.pdbx_description
1 polymer ?
#
loop_
_entity_poly.entity_id
_entity_poly.type
_entity_poly.pdbx_seq_one_letter_code
_entity_poly.pdbx_strand_id
1 'polypeptide(L)' 'MKLNTFVSTKYERFMGEDKNHHPYALIPFGSGHRQCIGQDLARFELKVIAARLMQQVTFGDGGPEVNAGLPLHKEIK' A
#
# COMPACT_ATOMS: atom_id res chain seq x y z
N MET A 1 27.93 -11.99 -2.22
CA MET A 1 27.01 -10.83 -2.22
C MET A 1 25.63 -11.33 -2.56
N LYS A 2 24.77 -11.57 -1.56
CA LYS A 2 23.40 -12.03 -1.80
C LYS A 2 22.53 -10.78 -2.04
N LEU A 3 21.83 -10.77 -3.18
CA LEU A 3 20.90 -9.73 -3.62
C LEU A 3 19.62 -9.74 -2.75
N ASN A 4 19.76 -9.41 -1.47
CA ASN A 4 18.66 -9.42 -0.50
C ASN A 4 18.12 -8.01 -0.22
N THR A 5 18.64 -7.00 -0.93
CA THR A 5 18.46 -5.57 -0.61
C THR A 5 17.42 -4.88 -1.49
N PHE A 6 16.60 -5.63 -2.23
CA PHE A 6 15.37 -5.08 -2.79
C PHE A 6 14.25 -5.34 -1.78
N VAL A 7 14.12 -4.39 -0.84
CA VAL A 7 13.10 -4.23 0.20
C VAL A 7 11.98 -5.28 0.12
N SER A 8 12.10 -6.34 0.93
CA SER A 8 11.03 -7.33 1.10
C SER A 8 9.77 -6.62 1.63
N THR A 9 8.73 -6.54 0.81
CA THR A 9 7.40 -5.99 1.15
C THR A 9 6.46 -7.05 1.73
N LYS A 10 7.01 -8.15 2.26
CA LYS A 10 6.20 -9.19 2.92
C LYS A 10 5.59 -8.64 4.21
N TYR A 11 4.26 -8.67 4.32
CA TYR A 11 3.51 -8.11 5.44
C TYR A 11 3.88 -8.71 6.81
N GLU A 12 4.25 -10.00 6.85
CA GLU A 12 4.57 -10.74 8.08
C GLU A 12 5.70 -10.09 8.90
N ARG A 13 6.65 -9.41 8.28
CA ARG A 13 7.76 -8.73 8.99
C ARG A 13 7.31 -7.58 9.90
N PHE A 14 6.11 -7.03 9.64
CA PHE A 14 5.57 -5.89 10.36
C PHE A 14 4.68 -6.28 11.53
N MET A 15 4.23 -7.54 11.58
CA MET A 15 3.35 -8.06 12.63
C MET A 15 4.09 -8.83 13.72
N GLY A 16 5.30 -9.33 13.42
CA GLY A 16 6.08 -10.11 14.38
C GLY A 16 6.47 -9.31 15.61
N GLU A 17 6.46 -9.98 16.77
CA GLU A 17 6.99 -9.45 18.05
C GLU A 17 8.51 -9.24 18.01
N ASP A 18 9.17 -9.82 16.99
CA ASP A 18 10.59 -9.69 16.72
C ASP A 18 10.95 -8.28 16.22
N LYS A 19 11.16 -7.37 17.16
CA LYS A 19 11.60 -5.98 16.94
C LYS A 19 13.07 -5.87 16.49
N ASN A 20 13.68 -6.93 15.95
CA ASN A 20 15.08 -6.98 15.50
C ASN A 20 15.29 -6.26 14.16
N HIS A 21 14.65 -5.11 13.97
CA HIS A 21 14.81 -4.26 12.81
C HIS A 21 15.56 -2.99 13.24
N HIS A 22 16.63 -2.66 12.52
CA HIS A 22 17.31 -1.39 12.74
C HIS A 22 16.31 -0.23 12.56
N PRO A 23 16.25 0.77 13.45
CA PRO A 23 15.24 1.84 13.41
C PRO A 23 15.29 2.68 12.12
N TYR A 24 16.41 2.63 11.38
CA TYR A 24 16.58 3.29 10.09
C TYR A 24 16.41 2.34 8.88
N ALA A 25 15.89 1.13 9.07
CA ALA A 25 15.68 0.16 8.00
C ALA A 25 14.45 0.48 7.13
N LEU A 26 13.51 1.29 7.62
CA LEU A 26 12.32 1.71 6.87
C LEU A 26 11.97 3.18 7.15
N ILE A 27 12.20 4.04 6.15
CA ILE A 27 11.98 5.48 6.26
C ILE A 27 11.31 6.01 4.97
N PRO A 28 10.03 5.67 4.72
CA PRO A 28 9.36 5.99 3.46
C PRO A 28 9.08 7.49 3.29
N PHE A 29 9.03 8.26 4.38
CA PHE A 29 8.69 9.69 4.39
C PHE A 29 9.81 10.57 4.98
N GLY A 30 11.04 10.04 5.06
CA GLY A 30 12.14 10.70 5.77
C GLY A 30 12.05 10.54 7.30
N SER A 31 13.12 10.94 7.98
CA SER A 31 13.23 10.95 9.44
C SER A 31 13.95 12.22 9.89
N GLY A 32 13.71 12.66 11.13
CA GLY A 32 14.29 13.87 11.69
C GLY A 32 13.59 15.16 11.26
N HIS A 33 14.30 16.28 11.35
CA HIS A 33 13.72 17.63 11.19
C HIS A 33 13.28 17.98 9.75
N ARG A 34 13.70 17.19 8.75
CA ARG A 34 13.29 17.30 7.35
C ARG A 34 12.40 16.13 6.90
N GLN A 35 11.68 15.50 7.83
CA GLN A 35 10.65 14.52 7.46
C GLN A 35 9.52 15.18 6.66
N CYS A 36 8.83 14.40 5.85
CA CYS A 36 7.70 14.87 5.07
C CYS A 36 6.61 15.46 5.97
N ILE A 37 6.28 16.73 5.78
CA ILE A 37 5.18 17.39 6.50
C ILE A 37 3.81 16.76 6.18
N GLY A 38 3.67 16.18 4.99
CA GLY A 38 2.48 15.48 4.54
C GLY A 38 2.44 13.99 4.92
N GLN A 39 3.35 13.52 5.78
CA GLN A 39 3.44 12.10 6.14
C GLN A 39 2.11 11.53 6.68
N ASP A 40 1.44 12.27 7.56
CA ASP A 40 0.21 11.79 8.18
C ASP A 40 -0.98 11.89 7.22
N LEU A 41 -1.01 12.93 6.39
CA LEU A 41 -1.98 13.06 5.31
C LEU A 41 -1.86 11.89 4.33
N ALA A 42 -0.66 11.60 3.84
CA ALA A 42 -0.41 10.51 2.90
C ALA A 42 -0.82 9.15 3.47
N ARG A 43 -0.53 8.88 4.76
CA ARG A 43 -0.98 7.63 5.42
C ARG A 43 -2.49 7.55 5.53
N PHE A 44 -3.16 8.66 5.84
CA PHE A 44 -4.60 8.70 5.96
C PHE A 44 -5.28 8.47 4.62
N GLU A 45 -4.87 9.21 3.59
CA GLU A 45 -5.39 9.06 2.24
C GLU A 45 -5.16 7.65 1.70
N LEU A 46 -3.97 7.07 1.90
CA LEU A 46 -3.68 5.68 1.49
C LEU A 46 -4.63 4.67 2.16
N LYS A 47 -4.91 4.83 3.45
CA LYS A 47 -5.86 3.96 4.17
C LYS A 47 -7.28 4.11 3.65
N VAL A 48 -7.73 5.34 3.41
CA VAL A 48 -9.07 5.62 2.89
C VAL A 48 -9.22 5.05 1.49
N ILE A 49 -8.25 5.30 0.60
CA ILE A 49 -8.25 4.77 -0.77
C ILE A 49 -8.24 3.25 -0.74
N ALA A 50 -7.36 2.62 0.05
CA ALA A 50 -7.32 1.16 0.18
C ALA A 50 -8.66 0.59 0.67
N ALA A 51 -9.28 1.20 1.68
CA ALA A 51 -10.59 0.77 2.18
C ALA A 51 -11.69 0.90 1.11
N ARG A 52 -11.69 1.97 0.33
CA ARG A 52 -12.66 2.19 -0.75
C ARG A 52 -12.46 1.22 -1.91
N LEU A 53 -11.21 0.98 -2.30
CA LEU A 53 -10.86 0.00 -3.31
C LEU A 53 -11.30 -1.41 -2.89
N MET A 54 -11.04 -1.81 -1.64
CA MET A 54 -11.49 -3.12 -1.12
C MET A 54 -13.02 -3.28 -1.11
N GLN A 55 -13.78 -2.20 -0.98
CA GLN A 55 -15.25 -2.25 -0.98
C GLN A 55 -15.85 -2.29 -2.38
N GLN A 56 -15.19 -1.66 -3.36
CA GLN A 56 -15.77 -1.39 -4.68
C GLN A 56 -15.17 -2.26 -5.79
N VAL A 57 -13.99 -2.81 -5.57
CA VAL A 57 -13.22 -3.53 -6.60
C VAL A 57 -12.97 -4.96 -6.15
N THR A 58 -13.32 -5.91 -7.01
CA THR A 58 -12.89 -7.30 -6.87
C THR A 58 -11.50 -7.43 -7.48
N PHE A 59 -10.47 -7.60 -6.63
CA PHE A 59 -9.11 -7.80 -7.10
C PHE A 59 -8.98 -9.20 -7.70
N GLY A 60 -8.80 -9.26 -9.02
CA GLY A 60 -8.44 -10.48 -9.75
C GLY A 60 -7.12 -10.29 -10.48
N ASP A 61 -6.44 -11.39 -10.72
CA ASP A 61 -5.15 -11.55 -11.41
C ASP A 61 -5.20 -11.27 -12.93
N GLY A 62 -6.25 -10.59 -13.38
CA GLY A 62 -6.38 -10.17 -14.78
C GLY A 62 -6.65 -11.32 -15.75
N GLY A 63 -7.38 -12.36 -15.33
CA GLY A 63 -7.94 -13.36 -16.24
C GLY A 63 -8.91 -12.73 -17.25
N PRO A 64 -9.12 -13.32 -18.44
CA PRO A 64 -9.83 -12.68 -19.54
C PRO A 64 -11.28 -12.26 -19.20
N GLU A 65 -11.90 -12.84 -18.16
CA GLU A 65 -13.24 -12.50 -17.71
C GLU A 65 -13.38 -11.17 -16.94
N VAL A 66 -12.31 -10.55 -16.42
CA VAL A 66 -12.41 -9.18 -15.87
C VAL A 66 -12.58 -8.11 -16.96
N ASN A 67 -12.31 -8.45 -18.23
CA ASN A 67 -12.55 -7.59 -19.40
C ASN A 67 -14.00 -7.65 -19.90
N ALA A 68 -14.78 -8.64 -19.43
CA ALA A 68 -16.12 -8.91 -19.92
C ALA A 68 -17.19 -8.55 -18.88
N GLY A 69 -17.16 -7.29 -18.47
CA GLY A 69 -18.37 -6.53 -18.19
C GLY A 69 -18.82 -6.47 -16.74
N LEU A 70 -18.83 -5.25 -16.22
CA LEU A 70 -20.13 -4.61 -16.06
C LEU A 70 -20.01 -3.09 -16.28
N PRO A 71 -20.86 -2.49 -17.14
CA PRO A 71 -20.81 -1.07 -17.42
C PRO A 71 -20.96 -0.27 -16.13
N LEU A 72 -20.10 0.73 -15.98
CA LEU A 72 -20.28 1.88 -15.10
C LEU A 72 -21.57 2.62 -15.49
N HIS A 73 -22.74 2.03 -15.22
CA HIS A 73 -23.98 2.77 -15.23
C HIS A 73 -24.09 3.49 -13.88
N LYS A 74 -23.65 4.75 -13.87
CA LYS A 74 -24.57 5.88 -14.01
C LYS A 74 -23.74 7.16 -14.07
N GLU A 75 -23.74 7.76 -15.26
CA GLU A 75 -23.71 9.21 -15.45
C GLU A 75 -24.44 9.88 -14.28
N ILE A 76 -23.72 10.71 -13.53
CA ILE A 76 -24.33 11.64 -12.59
C ILE A 76 -25.04 12.67 -13.46
N LYS A 77 -26.36 12.53 -13.56
CA LYS A 77 -27.26 13.55 -14.12
C LYS A 77 -27.32 14.76 -13.19
#